data_AF-A0A7S9GQD1-F1
#
_entry.id   AF-A0A7S9GQD1-F1
#
_cell.length_a   1.000
_cell.length_b   1.000
_cell.length_c   1.000
_cell.angle_alpha   90.00
_cell.angle_beta   90.00
_cell.angle_gamma   90.00
#
_symmetry.space_group_name_H-M   'P 1'
#
loop_
_entity.id
_entity.type
_entity.pdbx_description
1 polymer ?
#
loop_
_entity_poly.entity_id
_entity_poly.type
_entity_poly.pdbx_seq_one_letter_code
_entity_poly.pdbx_strand_id
1 'polypeptide(L)'
;MRSRRLIWLIAIVAALAWPAWIASRWETARRIYADPDDPALSVTPQHIEALRKLQFAWNTRIESGGPEVDPLTPYGSPDLAADLSAIIGSNDRAAIARFHREVSALLIWALHNCDLAEGRYRLAHLDNAAMEQRLRRDLTGLPEARINAVMAELPRLAPDGMFDFTRRHLLLLHEMRFEWPDSDVMWIVAGTGYPVPAIHFKRPFGDMTAFEIDMAAIVGLPRPDTNRVDPVLERLYWEMWPALQTFVQYVKIDAGHSSCAGK
;
A
#
# COMPACT_ATOMS: atom_id res chain seq x y z
N MET A 1 10.79 -51.37 -0.07
CA MET A 1 10.69 -50.75 -1.41
C MET A 1 9.37 -50.01 -1.70
N ARG A 2 8.24 -50.38 -1.09
CA ARG A 2 6.92 -49.73 -1.33
C ARG A 2 6.81 -48.29 -0.77
N SER A 3 7.39 -47.99 0.40
CA SER A 3 7.26 -46.66 1.02
C SER A 3 8.05 -45.56 0.29
N ARG A 4 9.23 -45.88 -0.25
CA ARG A 4 10.05 -44.93 -1.03
C ARG A 4 9.33 -44.45 -2.30
N ARG A 5 8.63 -45.34 -3.01
CA ARG A 5 7.86 -44.97 -4.21
C ARG A 5 6.65 -44.09 -3.89
N LEU A 6 6.00 -44.31 -2.75
CA LEU A 6 4.87 -43.49 -2.30
C LEU A 6 5.32 -42.07 -1.93
N ILE A 7 6.48 -41.92 -1.28
CA ILE A 7 7.07 -40.61 -0.94
C ILE A 7 7.43 -39.82 -2.21
N TRP A 8 8.03 -40.48 -3.22
CA TRP A 8 8.34 -39.83 -4.50
C TRP A 8 7.09 -39.42 -5.28
N LEU A 9 6.03 -40.21 -5.26
CA LEU A 9 4.74 -39.86 -5.87
C LEU A 9 4.08 -38.65 -5.19
N ILE A 10 4.10 -38.59 -3.85
CA ILE A 10 3.58 -37.43 -3.10
C ILE A 10 4.40 -36.17 -3.40
N ALA A 11 5.73 -36.28 -3.45
CA ALA A 11 6.60 -35.15 -3.77
C ALA A 11 6.37 -34.62 -5.19
N ILE A 12 6.15 -35.50 -6.18
CA ILE A 12 5.85 -35.12 -7.57
C ILE A 12 4.48 -34.46 -7.67
N VAL A 13 3.45 -35.02 -7.01
CA VAL A 13 2.11 -34.42 -7.00
C VAL A 13 2.13 -33.06 -6.30
N ALA A 14 2.84 -32.91 -5.18
CA ALA A 14 3.02 -31.61 -4.52
C ALA A 14 3.80 -30.62 -5.40
N ALA A 15 4.86 -31.07 -6.06
CA ALA A 15 5.68 -30.24 -6.95
C ALA A 15 4.95 -29.79 -8.22
N LEU A 16 3.94 -30.53 -8.68
CA LEU A 16 3.09 -30.16 -9.83
C LEU A 16 1.84 -29.39 -9.41
N ALA A 17 1.27 -29.72 -8.24
CA ALA A 17 0.11 -29.02 -7.68
C ALA A 17 0.47 -27.61 -7.21
N TRP A 18 1.69 -27.38 -6.73
CA TRP A 18 2.15 -26.07 -6.28
C TRP A 18 2.18 -25.00 -7.39
N PRO A 19 2.82 -25.23 -8.57
CA PRO A 19 2.73 -24.32 -9.70
C PRO A 19 1.31 -24.16 -10.24
N ALA A 20 0.53 -25.25 -10.30
CA ALA A 20 -0.86 -25.18 -10.77
C ALA A 20 -1.76 -24.37 -9.82
N TRP A 21 -1.54 -24.47 -8.51
CA TRP A 21 -2.22 -23.68 -7.48
C TRP A 21 -1.83 -22.21 -7.55
N ILE A 22 -0.53 -21.92 -7.72
CA ILE A 22 -0.03 -20.56 -7.96
C ILE A 22 -0.67 -19.98 -9.23
N ALA A 23 -0.65 -20.71 -10.35
CA ALA A 23 -1.24 -20.27 -11.60
C ALA A 23 -2.75 -20.01 -11.49
N SER A 24 -3.49 -20.89 -10.80
CA SER A 24 -4.93 -20.73 -10.55
C SER A 24 -5.25 -19.53 -9.64
N ARG A 25 -4.43 -19.31 -8.60
CA ARG A 25 -4.51 -18.10 -7.76
C ARG A 25 -4.34 -16.84 -8.60
N TRP A 26 -3.32 -16.81 -9.48
CA TRP A 26 -3.06 -15.67 -10.36
C TRP A 26 -4.12 -15.48 -11.44
N GLU A 27 -4.71 -16.55 -11.95
CA GLU A 27 -5.79 -16.49 -12.94
C GLU A 27 -7.08 -15.90 -12.33
N THR A 28 -7.44 -16.35 -11.13
CA THR A 28 -8.61 -15.82 -10.40
C THR A 28 -8.37 -14.36 -10.00
N ALA A 29 -7.16 -14.06 -9.51
CA ALA A 29 -6.74 -12.69 -9.24
C ALA A 29 -6.82 -11.83 -10.52
N ARG A 30 -6.29 -12.30 -11.65
CA ARG A 30 -6.38 -11.56 -12.92
C ARG A 30 -7.83 -11.27 -13.32
N ARG A 31 -8.77 -12.22 -13.20
CA ARG A 31 -10.17 -11.93 -13.55
C ARG A 31 -10.83 -10.92 -12.63
N ILE A 32 -10.53 -10.98 -11.34
CA ILE A 32 -11.13 -10.09 -10.34
C ILE A 32 -10.47 -8.70 -10.36
N TYR A 33 -9.17 -8.61 -10.68
CA TYR A 33 -8.39 -7.37 -10.65
C TYR A 33 -8.16 -6.72 -12.04
N ALA A 34 -8.44 -7.41 -13.15
CA ALA A 34 -8.32 -6.85 -14.51
C ALA A 34 -9.63 -6.29 -15.08
N ASP A 35 -10.76 -6.40 -14.37
CA ASP A 35 -12.02 -5.78 -14.78
C ASP A 35 -11.89 -4.25 -14.70
N PRO A 36 -11.87 -3.48 -15.79
CA PRO A 36 -11.62 -2.04 -15.75
C PRO A 36 -12.77 -1.23 -15.14
N ASP A 37 -13.94 -1.85 -14.93
CA ASP A 37 -15.08 -1.18 -14.35
C ASP A 37 -14.83 -0.96 -12.84
N ASP A 38 -14.66 0.30 -12.46
CA ASP A 38 -14.63 0.73 -11.06
C ASP A 38 -15.98 0.31 -10.44
N PRO A 39 -16.00 -0.62 -9.48
CA PRO A 39 -17.27 -1.06 -8.91
C PRO A 39 -17.98 0.17 -8.37
N ALA A 40 -19.19 0.46 -8.86
CA ALA A 40 -20.01 1.55 -8.35
C ALA A 40 -20.00 1.49 -6.82
N LEU A 41 -19.34 2.46 -6.20
CA LEU A 41 -18.73 2.26 -4.89
C LEU A 41 -19.79 2.42 -3.81
N SER A 42 -20.52 1.34 -3.52
CA SER A 42 -21.49 1.29 -2.42
C SER A 42 -20.73 1.15 -1.10
N VAL A 43 -20.29 2.28 -0.54
CA VAL A 43 -19.55 2.30 0.74
C VAL A 43 -20.43 1.78 1.88
N THR A 44 -20.01 0.68 2.49
CA THR A 44 -20.64 0.15 3.71
C THR A 44 -19.74 0.38 4.94
N PRO A 45 -20.27 0.23 6.17
CA PRO A 45 -19.44 0.27 7.37
C PRO A 45 -18.28 -0.73 7.36
N GLN A 46 -18.48 -1.91 6.76
CA GLN A 46 -17.43 -2.91 6.57
C GLN A 46 -16.27 -2.38 5.72
N HIS A 47 -16.55 -1.64 4.64
CA HIS A 47 -15.50 -1.05 3.80
C HIS A 47 -14.66 -0.06 4.60
N ILE A 48 -15.30 0.78 5.41
CA ILE A 48 -14.62 1.75 6.27
C ILE A 48 -13.79 1.03 7.35
N GLU A 49 -14.31 -0.05 7.93
CA GLU A 49 -13.56 -0.88 8.87
C GLU A 49 -12.30 -1.46 8.22
N ALA A 50 -12.43 -2.05 7.03
CA ALA A 50 -11.31 -2.62 6.30
C ALA A 50 -10.29 -1.55 5.85
N LEU A 51 -10.75 -0.38 5.39
CA LEU A 51 -9.89 0.75 5.05
C LEU A 51 -9.00 1.16 6.23
N ARG A 52 -9.59 1.27 7.43
CA ARG A 52 -8.85 1.65 8.66
C ARG A 52 -7.80 0.61 9.07
N LYS A 53 -7.96 -0.64 8.66
CA LYS A 53 -7.03 -1.74 8.92
C LYS A 53 -5.93 -1.85 7.87
N LEU A 54 -6.00 -1.10 6.76
CA LEU A 54 -4.94 -1.12 5.76
C LEU A 54 -3.61 -0.75 6.39
N GLN A 55 -2.61 -1.58 6.10
CA GLN A 55 -1.22 -1.31 6.41
C GLN A 55 -0.48 -0.93 5.15
N PHE A 56 0.47 0.00 5.30
CA PHE A 56 1.30 0.46 4.20
C PHE A 56 2.74 0.00 4.41
N ALA A 57 3.46 -0.10 3.30
CA ALA A 57 4.89 -0.35 3.26
C ALA A 57 5.58 0.61 2.30
N TRP A 58 6.90 0.72 2.40
CA TRP A 58 7.71 1.33 1.35
C TRP A 58 8.27 0.26 0.43
N ASN A 59 7.90 0.31 -0.85
CA ASN A 59 8.45 -0.57 -1.87
C ASN A 59 9.80 -0.03 -2.33
N THR A 60 10.87 -0.81 -2.21
CA THR A 60 12.22 -0.40 -2.65
C THR A 60 12.66 -1.04 -3.97
N ARG A 61 11.77 -1.78 -4.64
CA ARG A 61 12.12 -2.63 -5.80
C ARG A 61 12.02 -1.91 -7.13
N ILE A 62 11.29 -0.80 -7.19
CA ILE A 62 11.03 -0.05 -8.42
C ILE A 62 11.54 1.37 -8.26
N GLU A 63 12.44 1.80 -9.16
CA GLU A 63 12.99 3.16 -9.21
C GLU A 63 13.53 3.62 -7.83
N SER A 64 13.17 4.83 -7.38
CA SER A 64 13.48 5.37 -6.05
C SER A 64 12.61 4.80 -4.92
N GLY A 65 11.66 3.92 -5.27
CA GLY A 65 10.66 3.39 -4.36
C GLY A 65 9.53 4.37 -4.04
N GLY A 66 8.60 3.91 -3.22
CA GLY A 66 7.45 4.71 -2.79
C GLY A 66 6.48 3.92 -1.92
N PRO A 67 5.48 4.59 -1.33
CA PRO A 67 4.50 3.91 -0.51
C PRO A 67 3.56 3.02 -1.33
N GLU A 68 3.20 1.87 -0.77
CA GLU A 68 2.21 0.93 -1.28
C GLU A 68 1.35 0.40 -0.12
N VAL A 69 0.15 -0.12 -0.41
CA VAL A 69 -0.50 -1.00 0.56
C VAL A 69 0.39 -2.22 0.72
N ASP A 70 0.64 -2.66 1.95
CA ASP A 70 1.57 -3.75 2.25
C ASP A 70 1.11 -5.06 1.59
N PRO A 71 1.80 -5.57 0.54
CA PRO A 71 1.37 -6.80 -0.14
C PRO A 71 1.49 -8.05 0.74
N LEU A 72 2.34 -8.05 1.76
CA LEU A 72 2.56 -9.23 2.61
C LEU A 72 1.51 -9.31 3.72
N THR A 73 1.13 -8.17 4.29
CA THR A 73 0.15 -8.09 5.37
C THR A 73 -0.82 -6.91 5.19
N PRO A 74 -1.66 -6.89 4.13
CA PRO A 74 -2.47 -5.72 3.79
C PRO A 74 -3.39 -5.25 4.92
N TYR A 75 -3.87 -6.17 5.74
CA TYR A 75 -4.76 -5.92 6.88
C TYR A 75 -4.14 -6.31 8.23
N GLY A 76 -2.81 -6.46 8.27
CA GLY A 76 -2.03 -6.72 9.47
C GLY A 76 -1.68 -8.18 9.77
N SER A 77 -2.20 -9.13 9.01
CA SER A 77 -1.75 -10.52 9.03
C SER A 77 -1.40 -11.02 7.62
N PRO A 78 -0.62 -12.10 7.49
CA PRO A 78 -0.35 -12.72 6.21
C PRO A 78 -1.55 -13.50 5.65
N ASP A 79 -2.66 -13.59 6.39
CA ASP A 79 -3.90 -14.27 5.99
C ASP A 79 -5.01 -13.24 5.68
N LEU A 80 -4.93 -12.66 4.48
CA LEU A 80 -5.93 -11.70 3.99
C LEU A 80 -7.36 -12.26 4.03
N ALA A 81 -7.51 -13.58 3.81
CA ALA A 81 -8.82 -14.21 3.82
C ALA A 81 -9.41 -14.26 5.23
N ALA A 82 -8.59 -14.57 6.25
CA ALA A 82 -9.03 -14.51 7.64
C ALA A 82 -9.36 -13.07 8.06
N ASP A 83 -8.51 -12.10 7.71
CA ASP A 83 -8.70 -10.69 8.09
C ASP A 83 -10.00 -10.11 7.51
N LEU A 84 -10.28 -10.37 6.24
CA LEU A 84 -11.47 -9.85 5.58
C LEU A 84 -12.73 -10.67 5.85
N SER A 85 -12.64 -12.00 5.98
CA SER A 85 -13.82 -12.83 6.27
C SER A 85 -14.46 -12.46 7.61
N ALA A 86 -13.65 -12.07 8.60
CA ALA A 86 -14.13 -11.57 9.88
C ALA A 86 -14.96 -10.28 9.75
N ILE A 87 -14.62 -9.41 8.80
CA ILE A 87 -15.28 -8.11 8.58
C ILE A 87 -16.58 -8.30 7.79
N ILE A 88 -16.56 -9.09 6.71
CA ILE A 88 -17.71 -9.24 5.82
C ILE A 88 -18.63 -10.41 6.19
N GLY A 89 -18.24 -11.25 7.15
CA GLY A 89 -19.01 -12.41 7.59
C GLY A 89 -19.14 -13.51 6.53
N SER A 90 -18.18 -13.60 5.60
CA SER A 90 -18.19 -14.57 4.50
C SER A 90 -16.81 -15.19 4.28
N ASN A 91 -16.79 -16.51 4.08
CA ASN A 91 -15.60 -17.27 3.70
C ASN A 91 -15.53 -17.51 2.17
N ASP A 92 -16.45 -16.93 1.39
CA ASP A 92 -16.39 -17.02 -0.06
C ASP A 92 -15.18 -16.24 -0.58
N ARG A 93 -14.27 -16.95 -1.24
CA ARG A 93 -13.02 -16.40 -1.77
C ARG A 93 -13.26 -15.34 -2.84
N ALA A 94 -14.30 -15.52 -3.66
CA ALA A 94 -14.62 -14.54 -4.70
C ALA A 94 -15.13 -13.24 -4.06
N ALA A 95 -16.03 -13.34 -3.07
CA ALA A 95 -16.48 -12.21 -2.28
C ALA A 95 -15.33 -11.48 -1.56
N ILE A 96 -14.41 -12.23 -0.93
CA ILE A 96 -13.23 -11.66 -0.25
C ILE A 96 -12.34 -10.87 -1.22
N ALA A 97 -12.01 -11.46 -2.38
CA ALA A 97 -11.15 -10.80 -3.36
C ALA A 97 -11.82 -9.56 -3.99
N ARG A 98 -13.13 -9.64 -4.26
CA ARG A 98 -13.92 -8.49 -4.71
C ARG A 98 -13.94 -7.39 -3.66
N PHE A 99 -14.18 -7.73 -2.40
CA PHE A 99 -14.19 -6.75 -1.30
C PHE A 99 -12.83 -6.10 -1.08
N HIS A 100 -11.73 -6.85 -1.18
CA HIS A 100 -10.38 -6.27 -1.16
C HIS A 100 -10.21 -5.22 -2.27
N ARG A 101 -10.72 -5.51 -3.47
CA ARG A 101 -10.70 -4.56 -4.58
C ARG A 101 -11.53 -3.31 -4.33
N GLU A 102 -12.74 -3.48 -3.79
CA GLU A 102 -13.65 -2.39 -3.42
C GLU A 102 -13.02 -1.48 -2.34
N VAL A 103 -12.30 -2.05 -1.36
CA VAL A 103 -11.56 -1.27 -0.35
C VAL A 103 -10.40 -0.47 -0.95
N SER A 104 -9.69 -1.02 -1.93
CA SER A 104 -8.64 -0.29 -2.65
C SER A 104 -9.21 0.85 -3.50
N ALA A 105 -10.35 0.63 -4.16
CA ALA A 105 -11.06 1.69 -4.88
C ALA A 105 -11.53 2.79 -3.90
N LEU A 106 -12.02 2.41 -2.71
CA LEU A 106 -12.38 3.35 -1.66
C LEU A 106 -11.17 4.17 -1.18
N LEU A 107 -10.00 3.53 -1.01
CA LEU A 107 -8.76 4.23 -0.66
C LEU A 107 -8.43 5.31 -1.70
N ILE A 108 -8.38 4.94 -2.97
CA ILE A 108 -8.03 5.86 -4.06
C ILE A 108 -9.05 7.00 -4.13
N TRP A 109 -10.35 6.69 -4.08
CA TRP A 109 -11.40 7.70 -4.04
C TRP A 109 -11.25 8.63 -2.83
N ALA A 110 -11.02 8.08 -1.63
CA ALA A 110 -10.90 8.87 -0.41
C ALA A 110 -9.70 9.81 -0.46
N LEU A 111 -8.55 9.36 -0.99
CA LEU A 111 -7.36 10.20 -1.15
C LEU A 111 -7.66 11.45 -1.99
N HIS A 112 -8.43 11.34 -3.05
CA HIS A 112 -8.79 12.49 -3.90
C HIS A 112 -9.90 13.37 -3.32
N ASN A 113 -10.82 12.80 -2.53
CA ASN A 113 -12.07 13.49 -2.20
C ASN A 113 -12.19 13.91 -0.72
N CYS A 114 -11.52 13.22 0.19
CA CYS A 114 -11.70 13.41 1.62
C CYS A 114 -10.56 14.20 2.26
N ASP A 115 -10.93 15.06 3.21
CA ASP A 115 -9.96 15.86 3.94
C ASP A 115 -9.69 15.25 5.32
N LEU A 116 -8.47 15.43 5.80
CA LEU A 116 -8.09 15.19 7.19
C LEU A 116 -7.49 16.47 7.76
N ALA A 117 -7.95 16.89 8.94
CA ALA A 117 -7.41 18.07 9.60
C ALA A 117 -5.92 17.90 9.92
N GLU A 118 -5.20 19.01 9.99
CA GLU A 118 -3.82 19.00 10.50
C GLU A 118 -3.82 18.68 12.00
N GLY A 119 -2.80 17.95 12.46
CA GLY A 119 -2.73 17.58 13.86
C GLY A 119 -1.76 16.44 14.16
N ARG A 120 -1.69 16.08 15.45
CA ARG A 120 -0.89 14.96 15.93
C ARG A 120 -1.77 13.72 16.06
N TYR A 121 -1.42 12.65 15.35
CA TYR A 121 -2.22 11.44 15.26
C TYR A 121 -1.43 10.24 15.77
N ARG A 122 -2.06 9.44 16.65
CA ARG A 122 -1.46 8.19 17.12
C ARG A 122 -1.68 7.11 16.08
N LEU A 123 -0.66 6.37 15.70
CA LEU A 123 -0.83 5.26 14.76
C LEU A 123 -1.03 3.95 15.50
N ALA A 124 -2.13 3.26 15.19
CA ALA A 124 -2.44 1.97 15.82
C ALA A 124 -1.67 0.80 15.20
N HIS A 125 -1.31 0.92 13.92
CA HIS A 125 -0.77 -0.17 13.09
C HIS A 125 0.62 0.13 12.52
N LEU A 126 1.27 1.22 12.97
CA LEU A 126 2.59 1.60 12.50
C LEU A 126 3.36 2.24 13.65
N ASP A 127 4.58 1.75 13.88
CA ASP A 127 5.54 2.35 14.79
C ASP A 127 6.94 2.37 14.16
N ASN A 128 7.90 3.00 14.84
CA ASN A 128 9.27 3.12 14.34
C ASN A 128 9.95 1.76 14.15
N ALA A 129 9.69 0.78 15.00
CA ALA A 129 10.31 -0.54 14.91
C ALA A 129 9.72 -1.35 13.74
N ALA A 130 8.41 -1.25 13.54
CA ALA A 130 7.71 -1.88 12.43
C ALA A 130 8.19 -1.32 11.08
N MET A 131 8.31 0.01 10.94
CA MET A 131 8.85 0.65 9.73
C MET A 131 10.27 0.19 9.43
N GLU A 132 11.16 0.19 10.44
CA GLU A 132 12.54 -0.29 10.28
C GLU A 132 12.59 -1.76 9.88
N GLN A 133 11.87 -2.63 10.61
CA GLN A 133 11.89 -4.06 10.37
C GLN A 133 11.39 -4.38 8.96
N ARG A 134 10.33 -3.68 8.52
CA ARG A 134 9.80 -3.83 7.17
C ARG A 134 10.83 -3.39 6.14
N LEU A 135 11.34 -2.16 6.24
CA LEU A 135 12.28 -1.64 5.25
C LEU A 135 13.57 -2.47 5.21
N ARG A 136 14.08 -2.96 6.35
CA ARG A 136 15.24 -3.87 6.39
C ARG A 136 14.98 -5.18 5.66
N ARG A 137 13.78 -5.72 5.79
CA ARG A 137 13.38 -6.94 5.07
C ARG A 137 13.43 -6.71 3.56
N ASP A 138 12.92 -5.59 3.09
CA ASP A 138 12.84 -5.29 1.66
C ASP A 138 14.23 -4.96 1.05
N LEU A 139 15.14 -4.40 1.86
CA LEU A 139 16.52 -4.14 1.48
C LEU A 139 17.47 -5.36 1.64
N THR A 140 16.95 -6.53 2.02
CA THR A 140 17.76 -7.74 2.23
C THR A 140 18.56 -8.08 0.96
N GLY A 141 19.85 -8.33 1.12
CA GLY A 141 20.77 -8.66 0.02
C GLY A 141 21.55 -7.46 -0.52
N LEU A 142 21.22 -6.24 -0.10
CA LEU A 142 22.06 -5.06 -0.34
C LEU A 142 23.24 -4.98 0.63
N PRO A 143 24.34 -4.28 0.27
CA PRO A 143 25.43 -4.01 1.20
C PRO A 143 24.97 -3.26 2.46
N GLU A 144 25.51 -3.63 3.62
CA GLU A 144 25.13 -3.03 4.92
C GLU A 144 25.25 -1.50 4.94
N ALA A 145 26.31 -0.94 4.34
CA ALA A 145 26.48 0.50 4.22
C ALA A 145 25.31 1.18 3.47
N ARG A 146 24.78 0.53 2.43
CA ARG A 146 23.63 1.03 1.67
C ARG A 146 22.35 0.92 2.49
N ILE A 147 22.15 -0.18 3.21
CA ILE A 147 21.00 -0.34 4.12
C ILE A 147 21.02 0.77 5.16
N ASN A 148 22.17 1.02 5.81
CA ASN A 148 22.29 2.04 6.84
C ASN A 148 22.07 3.46 6.30
N ALA A 149 22.50 3.75 5.06
CA ALA A 149 22.22 5.03 4.41
C ALA A 149 20.71 5.25 4.22
N VAL A 150 19.98 4.25 3.69
CA VAL A 150 18.51 4.35 3.53
C VAL A 150 17.80 4.46 4.89
N MET A 151 18.26 3.72 5.91
CA MET A 151 17.70 3.79 7.25
C MET A 151 17.88 5.16 7.93
N ALA A 152 18.89 5.93 7.55
CA ALA A 152 19.12 7.28 8.06
C ALA A 152 18.06 8.28 7.55
N GLU A 153 17.51 8.02 6.36
CA GLU A 153 16.45 8.85 5.75
C GLU A 153 15.04 8.44 6.20
N LEU A 154 14.87 7.28 6.83
CA LEU A 154 13.57 6.78 7.27
C LEU A 154 12.93 7.76 8.28
N PRO A 155 11.69 8.23 8.02
CA PRO A 155 11.02 9.17 8.89
C PRO A 155 10.69 8.51 10.22
N ARG A 156 10.73 9.31 11.30
CA ARG A 156 10.50 8.82 12.66
C ARG A 156 9.22 9.42 13.21
N LEU A 157 8.37 8.56 13.74
CA LEU A 157 7.30 8.98 14.63
C LEU A 157 7.90 9.54 15.91
N ALA A 158 7.18 10.46 16.55
CA ALA A 158 7.53 10.95 17.87
C ALA A 158 7.62 9.80 18.90
N PRO A 159 8.37 9.95 20.01
CA PRO A 159 8.56 8.88 20.99
C PRO A 159 7.27 8.32 21.61
N ASP A 160 6.19 9.10 21.58
CA ASP A 160 4.84 8.73 22.03
C ASP A 160 4.05 7.93 20.97
N GLY A 161 4.62 7.69 19.78
CA GLY A 161 4.00 7.01 18.64
C GLY A 161 3.09 7.92 17.81
N MET A 162 3.22 9.24 17.94
CA MET A 162 2.45 10.21 17.18
C MET A 162 3.15 10.60 15.88
N PHE A 163 2.36 10.85 14.84
CA PHE A 163 2.78 11.49 13.59
C PHE A 163 2.19 12.89 13.49
N ASP A 164 2.98 13.86 13.05
CA ASP A 164 2.54 15.24 12.82
C ASP A 164 2.04 15.37 11.38
N PHE A 165 0.72 15.26 11.19
CA PHE A 165 0.07 15.39 9.89
C PHE A 165 -0.17 16.88 9.57
N THR A 166 0.24 17.32 8.37
CA THR A 166 0.29 18.74 7.98
C THR A 166 -0.48 18.96 6.70
N ARG A 167 -0.76 20.24 6.36
CA ARG A 167 -1.38 20.58 5.07
C ARG A 167 -0.59 20.06 3.88
N ARG A 168 0.75 20.04 3.96
CA ARG A 168 1.61 19.56 2.87
C ARG A 168 1.40 18.07 2.61
N HIS A 169 1.26 17.27 3.67
CA HIS A 169 0.90 15.86 3.55
C HIS A 169 -0.45 15.70 2.86
N LEU A 170 -1.48 16.45 3.29
CA LEU A 170 -2.80 16.36 2.67
C LEU A 170 -2.81 16.76 1.19
N LEU A 171 -2.13 17.85 0.84
CA LEU A 171 -2.02 18.31 -0.56
C LEU A 171 -1.36 17.24 -1.44
N LEU A 172 -0.28 16.62 -0.96
CA LEU A 172 0.37 15.54 -1.70
C LEU A 172 -0.49 14.28 -1.78
N LEU A 173 -1.23 13.92 -0.72
CA LEU A 173 -2.14 12.77 -0.76
C LEU A 173 -3.25 12.95 -1.81
N HIS A 174 -3.79 14.16 -1.97
CA HIS A 174 -4.81 14.46 -2.97
C HIS A 174 -4.31 14.32 -4.41
N GLU A 175 -3.05 14.67 -4.66
CA GLU A 175 -2.42 14.63 -5.99
C GLU A 175 -1.64 13.33 -6.22
N MET A 176 -1.55 12.47 -5.20
CA MET A 176 -0.83 11.21 -5.28
C MET A 176 -1.53 10.28 -6.28
N ARG A 177 -0.79 9.87 -7.30
CA ARG A 177 -1.23 8.89 -8.29
C ARG A 177 -1.10 7.50 -7.68
N PHE A 178 -2.11 7.11 -6.92
CA PHE A 178 -2.24 5.80 -6.30
C PHE A 178 -3.19 4.94 -7.14
N GLU A 179 -2.71 3.81 -7.62
CA GLU A 179 -3.42 3.04 -8.63
C GLU A 179 -3.18 1.54 -8.46
N TRP A 180 -4.04 0.75 -9.11
CA TRP A 180 -3.75 -0.67 -9.31
C TRP A 180 -2.65 -0.79 -10.37
N PRO A 181 -1.51 -1.43 -10.05
CA PRO A 181 -0.44 -1.59 -11.02
C PRO A 181 -0.92 -2.35 -12.26
N ASP A 182 -0.39 -1.97 -13.42
CA ASP A 182 -0.59 -2.74 -14.65
C ASP A 182 -0.11 -4.19 -14.48
N SER A 183 -0.69 -5.11 -15.26
CA SER A 183 -0.47 -6.55 -15.10
C SER A 183 1.01 -6.99 -15.22
N ASP A 184 1.81 -6.23 -15.95
CA ASP A 184 3.24 -6.45 -16.17
C ASP A 184 4.11 -5.98 -15.01
N VAL A 185 3.63 -5.03 -14.19
CA VAL A 185 4.32 -4.51 -13.00
C VAL A 185 3.76 -5.10 -11.70
N MET A 186 2.52 -5.58 -11.72
CA MET A 186 1.81 -6.15 -10.56
C MET A 186 2.62 -7.20 -9.79
N TRP A 187 3.32 -8.10 -10.49
CA TRP A 187 4.11 -9.15 -9.84
C TRP A 187 5.37 -8.61 -9.15
N ILE A 188 5.91 -7.48 -9.59
CA ILE A 188 7.06 -6.81 -8.97
C ILE A 188 6.62 -6.14 -7.66
N VAL A 189 5.48 -5.44 -7.73
CA VAL A 189 4.84 -4.77 -6.60
C VAL A 189 4.44 -5.79 -5.54
N ALA A 190 3.59 -6.76 -5.91
CA ALA A 190 3.12 -7.79 -4.99
C ALA A 190 4.26 -8.69 -4.48
N GLY A 191 5.25 -9.00 -5.32
CA GLY A 191 6.27 -10.01 -5.02
C GLY A 191 5.63 -11.36 -4.70
N THR A 192 5.85 -11.86 -3.49
CA THR A 192 5.20 -13.10 -2.97
C THR A 192 3.86 -12.85 -2.28
N GLY A 193 3.44 -11.59 -2.16
CA GLY A 193 2.24 -11.16 -1.46
C GLY A 193 0.99 -11.12 -2.32
N TYR A 194 0.02 -10.31 -1.87
CA TYR A 194 -1.24 -10.06 -2.55
C TYR A 194 -1.11 -8.91 -3.56
N PRO A 195 -1.86 -8.94 -4.68
CA PRO A 195 -2.05 -7.78 -5.54
C PRO A 195 -2.62 -6.62 -4.71
N VAL A 196 -2.04 -5.44 -4.81
CA VAL A 196 -2.38 -4.27 -4.00
C VAL A 196 -2.20 -2.99 -4.82
N PRO A 197 -2.94 -1.91 -4.50
CA PRO A 197 -2.68 -0.61 -5.08
C PRO A 197 -1.34 -0.05 -4.55
N ALA A 198 -0.65 0.67 -5.42
CA ALA A 198 0.63 1.30 -5.15
C ALA A 198 0.71 2.68 -5.79
N ILE A 199 1.68 3.47 -5.37
CA ILE A 199 1.99 4.74 -6.03
C ILE A 199 2.55 4.49 -7.44
N HIS A 200 2.23 5.37 -8.39
CA HIS A 200 2.84 5.37 -9.71
C HIS A 200 4.33 5.76 -9.60
N PHE A 201 5.21 4.77 -9.51
CA PHE A 201 6.64 4.94 -9.16
C PHE A 201 7.43 5.95 -10.01
N LYS A 202 7.08 6.10 -11.28
CA LYS A 202 7.76 7.05 -12.18
C LYS A 202 7.22 8.47 -12.13
N ARG A 203 5.96 8.62 -11.69
CA ARG A 203 5.16 9.86 -11.78
C ARG A 203 4.19 9.91 -10.61
N PRO A 204 4.70 10.00 -9.36
CA PRO A 204 3.86 9.87 -8.18
C PRO A 204 2.87 11.02 -7.97
N PHE A 205 3.13 12.21 -8.50
CA PHE A 205 2.33 13.43 -8.22
C PHE A 205 1.98 14.26 -9.46
N GLY A 206 2.25 13.77 -10.67
CA GLY A 206 2.08 14.59 -11.87
C GLY A 206 2.70 13.98 -13.11
N ASP A 207 3.28 14.82 -13.96
CA ASP A 207 3.81 14.43 -15.27
C ASP A 207 5.30 14.76 -15.46
N MET A 208 5.96 15.29 -14.44
CA MET A 208 7.39 15.57 -14.51
C MET A 208 8.20 14.30 -14.25
N THR A 209 9.34 14.18 -14.94
CA THR A 209 10.29 13.07 -14.72
C THR A 209 10.99 13.18 -13.36
N ALA A 210 11.31 14.40 -12.93
CA ALA A 210 11.76 14.70 -11.57
C ALA A 210 10.54 15.10 -10.75
N PHE A 211 9.98 14.15 -10.00
CA PHE A 211 8.71 14.31 -9.32
C PHE A 211 8.75 15.38 -8.21
N GLU A 212 9.94 15.75 -7.75
CA GLU A 212 10.16 16.83 -6.79
C GLU A 212 9.69 18.18 -7.35
N ILE A 213 9.69 18.37 -8.68
CA ILE A 213 9.12 19.56 -9.32
C ILE A 213 7.61 19.63 -9.08
N ASP A 214 6.91 18.51 -9.28
CA ASP A 214 5.47 18.43 -9.06
C ASP A 214 5.15 18.59 -7.57
N MET A 215 5.89 17.92 -6.69
CA MET A 215 5.74 18.08 -5.24
C MET A 215 5.88 19.54 -4.81
N ALA A 216 6.95 20.23 -5.26
CA ALA A 216 7.18 21.63 -4.92
C ALA A 216 6.01 22.52 -5.37
N ALA A 217 5.52 22.31 -6.60
CA ALA A 217 4.38 23.05 -7.12
C ALA A 217 3.11 22.82 -6.27
N ILE A 218 2.82 21.56 -5.91
CA ILE A 218 1.66 21.17 -5.10
C ILE A 218 1.69 21.82 -3.72
N VAL A 219 2.85 21.83 -3.07
CA VAL A 219 2.98 22.36 -1.70
C VAL A 219 3.39 23.85 -1.63
N GLY A 220 3.43 24.52 -2.78
CA GLY A 220 3.74 25.95 -2.87
C GLY A 220 5.19 26.32 -2.53
N LEU A 221 6.14 25.41 -2.78
CA LEU A 221 7.57 25.65 -2.61
C LEU A 221 8.22 26.12 -3.93
N PRO A 222 9.38 26.80 -3.86
CA PRO A 222 10.16 27.12 -5.05
C PRO A 222 10.53 25.86 -5.83
N ARG A 223 10.59 25.98 -7.16
CA ARG A 223 11.03 24.88 -8.02
C ARG A 223 12.43 24.41 -7.60
N PRO A 224 12.64 23.10 -7.35
CA PRO A 224 13.93 22.58 -6.94
C PRO A 224 14.94 22.59 -8.10
N ASP A 225 16.22 22.60 -7.74
CA ASP A 225 17.31 22.36 -8.68
C ASP A 225 17.37 20.86 -9.00
N THR A 226 17.16 20.49 -10.27
CA THR A 226 17.09 19.08 -10.69
C THR A 226 18.45 18.37 -10.70
N ASN A 227 19.55 19.08 -10.46
CA ASN A 227 20.88 18.46 -10.39
C ASN A 227 21.23 17.92 -8.99
N ARG A 228 20.38 18.16 -7.99
CA ARG A 228 20.56 17.69 -6.62
C ARG A 228 19.22 17.35 -6.00
N VAL A 229 19.22 16.40 -5.07
CA VAL A 229 18.03 16.09 -4.28
C VAL A 229 17.73 17.26 -3.34
N ASP A 230 16.47 17.70 -3.30
CA ASP A 230 16.01 18.69 -2.33
C ASP A 230 15.66 17.97 -1.02
N PRO A 231 16.39 18.21 0.09
CA PRO A 231 16.21 17.45 1.32
C PRO A 231 14.85 17.68 1.98
N VAL A 232 14.18 18.80 1.72
CA VAL A 232 12.85 19.07 2.25
C VAL A 232 11.81 18.21 1.51
N LEU A 233 11.92 18.15 0.18
CA LEU A 233 11.01 17.35 -0.64
C LEU A 233 11.26 15.85 -0.48
N GLU A 234 12.53 15.44 -0.36
CA GLU A 234 12.89 14.04 -0.08
C GLU A 234 12.30 13.56 1.24
N ARG A 235 12.49 14.34 2.32
CA ARG A 235 11.86 14.05 3.62
C ARG A 235 10.34 13.95 3.48
N LEU A 236 9.72 14.91 2.80
CA LEU A 236 8.27 14.94 2.64
C LEU A 236 7.76 13.73 1.85
N TYR A 237 8.53 13.25 0.87
CA TYR A 237 8.21 12.04 0.11
C TYR A 237 8.24 10.80 1.00
N TRP A 238 9.27 10.65 1.83
CA TRP A 238 9.35 9.59 2.83
C TRP A 238 8.20 9.64 3.84
N GLU A 239 7.83 10.84 4.30
CA GLU A 239 6.71 11.07 5.22
C GLU A 239 5.34 10.66 4.64
N MET A 240 5.23 10.42 3.34
CA MET A 240 3.99 9.91 2.72
C MET A 240 3.58 8.54 3.25
N TRP A 241 4.51 7.71 3.72
CA TRP A 241 4.19 6.41 4.33
C TRP A 241 3.38 6.56 5.64
N PRO A 242 3.90 7.24 6.69
CA PRO A 242 3.09 7.49 7.88
C PRO A 242 1.90 8.43 7.62
N ALA A 243 1.96 9.32 6.62
CA ALA A 243 0.82 10.16 6.24
C ALA A 243 -0.35 9.33 5.67
N LEU A 244 -0.08 8.37 4.79
CA LEU A 244 -1.09 7.42 4.29
C LEU A 244 -1.72 6.62 5.41
N GLN A 245 -0.88 6.11 6.31
CA GLN A 245 -1.37 5.35 7.45
C GLN A 245 -2.26 6.20 8.38
N THR A 246 -1.88 7.46 8.60
CA THR A 246 -2.67 8.43 9.35
C THR A 246 -4.01 8.68 8.66
N PHE A 247 -3.98 8.94 7.35
CA PHE A 247 -5.17 9.25 6.58
C PHE A 247 -6.22 8.14 6.68
N VAL A 248 -5.86 6.89 6.39
CA VAL A 248 -6.83 5.78 6.38
C VAL A 248 -7.41 5.48 7.76
N GLN A 249 -6.65 5.72 8.84
CA GLN A 249 -7.10 5.46 10.20
C GLN A 249 -8.10 6.52 10.68
N TYR A 250 -7.97 7.77 10.21
CA TYR A 250 -8.67 8.92 10.79
C TYR A 250 -9.64 9.64 9.85
N VAL A 251 -9.58 9.39 8.54
CA VAL A 251 -10.51 9.98 7.59
C VAL A 251 -11.96 9.61 7.93
N LYS A 252 -12.86 10.58 7.78
CA LYS A 252 -14.29 10.39 8.04
C LYS A 252 -15.02 10.23 6.72
N ILE A 253 -15.61 9.07 6.52
CA ILE A 253 -16.37 8.70 5.32
C ILE A 253 -17.78 8.33 5.77
N ASP A 254 -18.78 8.83 5.07
CA ASP A 254 -20.18 8.51 5.34
C ASP A 254 -20.59 7.27 4.54
N ALA A 255 -20.93 6.19 5.25
CA ALA A 255 -21.49 5.01 4.62
C ALA A 255 -22.81 5.36 3.90
N GLY A 256 -23.01 4.78 2.72
CA GLY A 256 -24.25 4.90 1.94
C GLY A 256 -24.42 6.16 1.09
N HIS A 257 -23.58 7.18 1.25
CA HIS A 257 -23.64 8.41 0.45
C HIS A 257 -22.42 8.62 -0.45
N SER A 258 -21.40 7.76 -0.32
CA SER A 258 -20.11 7.89 -1.02
C SER A 258 -19.58 9.33 -0.91
N SER A 259 -19.65 9.88 0.30
CA SER A 259 -19.27 11.25 0.63
C SER A 259 -18.34 11.25 1.84
N CYS A 260 -17.56 12.32 1.97
CA CYS A 260 -16.69 12.55 3.12
C CYS A 260 -17.45 13.36 4.16
N ALA A 261 -17.35 13.00 5.43
CA ALA A 261 -18.10 13.70 6.47
C ALA A 261 -17.61 15.14 6.61
N GLY A 262 -18.52 16.12 6.44
CA GLY A 262 -18.21 17.54 6.57
C GLY A 262 -17.92 18.28 5.25
N LYS A 263 -18.20 17.65 4.10
CA LYS A 263 -18.38 18.33 2.81
C LYS A 263 -19.86 18.33 2.40
#